data_AF-A0A7D5PH03-F1
#
_entry.id   AF-A0A7D5PH03-F1
#
_cell.length_a   1.000
_cell.length_b   1.000
_cell.length_c   1.000
_cell.angle_alpha   90.00
_cell.angle_beta   90.00
_cell.angle_gamma   90.00
#
_symmetry.space_group_name_H-M   'P 1'
#
loop_
_entity.id
_entity.type
_entity.pdbx_description
1 polymer ?
#
loop_
_entity_poly.entity_id
_entity_poly.type
_entity_poly.pdbx_seq_one_letter_code
_entity_poly.pdbx_strand_id
1 'polypeptide(L)'
;MADPADRIVVSFRSPEVDADGADGWWVADSAWIVEKMAERSYRRYLRWAHAGPVAAGEEWEEFVNCGCASPEDVVLRVEAVEGGGAMGAETHIEVVPRKAVVDDEVPGTSA
;
A
#
# COMPACT_ATOMS: atom_id res chain seq x y z
N MET A 1 0.17 -10.25 21.50
CA MET A 1 -0.67 -9.45 20.59
C MET A 1 0.17 -8.24 20.26
N ALA A 2 0.55 -8.05 18.99
CA ALA A 2 1.42 -6.93 18.64
C ALA A 2 0.65 -5.61 18.83
N ASP A 3 1.35 -4.59 19.32
CA ASP A 3 0.79 -3.25 19.47
C ASP A 3 0.42 -2.67 18.09
N PRO A 4 -0.69 -1.90 18.01
CA PRO A 4 -1.09 -1.28 16.76
C PRO A 4 0.00 -0.30 16.30
N ALA A 5 0.36 -0.37 15.02
CA ALA A 5 1.30 0.57 14.43
C ALA A 5 0.67 1.97 14.36
N ASP A 6 1.48 2.99 14.60
CA ASP A 6 1.10 4.38 14.41
C ASP A 6 0.94 4.69 12.92
N ARG A 7 1.87 4.18 12.09
CA ARG A 7 1.90 4.38 10.64
C ARG A 7 2.32 3.12 9.90
N ILE A 8 1.61 2.81 8.82
CA ILE A 8 1.97 1.77 7.86
C ILE A 8 2.05 2.42 6.49
N VAL A 9 3.19 2.26 5.82
CA VAL A 9 3.40 2.73 4.45
C VAL A 9 3.22 1.56 3.50
N VAL A 10 2.34 1.71 2.52
CA VAL A 10 2.11 0.71 1.48
C VAL A 10 2.41 1.29 0.11
N SER A 11 3.06 0.48 -0.72
CA SER A 11 3.19 0.73 -2.16
C SER A 11 2.18 -0.11 -2.93
N PHE A 12 1.90 0.24 -4.19
CA PHE A 12 1.01 -0.56 -5.04
C PHE A 12 1.62 -0.84 -6.42
N ARG A 13 1.26 -1.97 -7.00
CA ARG A 13 1.59 -2.37 -8.38
C ARG A 13 0.40 -3.06 -9.06
N SER A 14 0.40 -3.12 -10.39
CA SER A 14 -0.50 -4.02 -11.13
C SER A 14 -0.06 -5.48 -10.94
N PRO A 15 -0.99 -6.43 -10.76
CA PRO A 15 -0.68 -7.86 -10.63
C PRO A 15 -0.04 -8.46 -11.89
N GLU A 16 -0.19 -7.83 -13.05
CA GLU A 16 0.38 -8.30 -14.32
C GLU A 16 1.89 -8.04 -14.46
N VAL A 17 2.50 -7.33 -13.51
CA VAL A 17 3.93 -6.98 -13.53
C VAL A 17 4.70 -7.93 -12.62
N ASP A 18 5.69 -8.65 -13.15
CA ASP A 18 6.62 -9.48 -12.36
C ASP A 18 7.35 -8.65 -11.29
N ALA A 19 7.37 -9.14 -10.05
CA ALA A 19 8.02 -8.46 -8.91
C ALA A 19 9.54 -8.29 -9.08
N ASP A 20 10.14 -9.13 -9.93
CA ASP A 20 11.59 -9.23 -10.19
C ASP A 20 11.98 -8.83 -11.63
N GLY A 21 11.04 -8.32 -12.43
CA GLY A 21 11.22 -8.03 -13.85
C GLY A 21 11.87 -6.66 -14.13
N ALA A 22 12.95 -6.65 -14.92
CA ALA A 22 13.68 -5.43 -15.30
C ALA A 22 13.08 -4.65 -16.49
N ASP A 23 12.08 -5.21 -17.19
CA ASP A 23 11.56 -4.66 -18.43
C ASP A 23 10.04 -4.60 -18.40
N GLY A 24 9.48 -3.38 -18.44
CA GLY A 24 8.04 -3.16 -18.61
C GLY A 24 7.28 -2.72 -17.36
N TRP A 25 7.95 -2.01 -16.45
CA TRP A 25 7.31 -1.34 -15.32
C TRP A 25 6.22 -0.39 -15.82
N TRP A 26 4.97 -0.84 -15.82
CA TRP A 26 3.86 0.10 -15.76
C TRP A 26 3.88 0.62 -14.33
N VAL A 27 4.49 1.80 -14.15
CA VAL A 27 4.17 2.62 -12.99
C VAL A 27 2.68 2.83 -13.15
N ALA A 28 1.88 2.32 -12.24
CA ALA A 28 0.63 3.00 -11.99
C ALA A 28 1.02 4.36 -11.37
N ASP A 29 1.47 5.31 -12.22
CA ASP A 29 1.58 6.74 -11.90
C ASP A 29 0.18 7.36 -12.02
N SER A 30 -0.82 6.56 -11.66
CA SER A 30 -2.18 6.98 -11.59
C SER A 30 -2.28 7.76 -10.29
N ALA A 31 -1.92 9.04 -10.33
CA ALA A 31 -2.22 9.99 -9.26
C ALA A 31 -3.69 9.85 -8.81
N TRP A 32 -4.56 9.46 -9.74
CA TRP A 32 -5.94 9.07 -9.50
C TRP A 32 -6.11 7.82 -8.61
N ILE A 33 -5.34 6.74 -8.79
CA ILE A 33 -5.36 5.56 -7.90
C ILE A 33 -4.86 5.95 -6.51
N VAL A 34 -3.79 6.74 -6.42
CA VAL A 34 -3.29 7.27 -5.13
C VAL A 34 -4.38 8.07 -4.43
N GLU A 35 -5.07 8.95 -5.16
CA GLU A 35 -6.18 9.74 -4.64
C GLU A 35 -7.33 8.85 -4.14
N LYS A 36 -7.70 7.82 -4.91
CA LYS A 36 -8.72 6.83 -4.52
C LYS A 36 -8.33 6.05 -3.27
N MET A 37 -7.09 5.59 -3.19
CA MET A 37 -6.59 4.87 -2.02
C MET A 37 -6.37 5.80 -0.82
N ALA A 38 -6.21 7.11 -1.04
CA ALA A 38 -6.18 8.11 0.00
C ALA A 38 -7.57 8.39 0.61
N GLU A 39 -8.66 7.97 -0.03
CA GLU A 39 -10.01 8.14 0.50
C GLU A 39 -10.17 7.42 1.85
N ARG A 40 -10.85 8.09 2.79
CA ARG A 40 -11.06 7.58 4.16
C ARG A 40 -11.80 6.24 4.18
N SER A 41 -12.73 6.04 3.25
CA SER A 41 -13.50 4.80 3.09
C SER A 41 -12.59 3.62 2.74
N TYR A 42 -11.69 3.80 1.78
CA TYR A 42 -10.74 2.77 1.36
C TYR A 42 -9.74 2.45 2.46
N ARG A 43 -9.14 3.47 3.09
CA ARG A 43 -8.23 3.25 4.24
C ARG A 43 -8.93 2.57 5.42
N ARG A 44 -10.20 2.87 5.65
CA ARG A 44 -11.00 2.19 6.69
C ARG A 44 -11.24 0.73 6.36
N TYR A 45 -11.50 0.44 5.09
CA TYR A 45 -11.61 -0.93 4.60
C TYR A 45 -10.29 -1.69 4.80
N LEU A 46 -9.14 -1.14 4.36
CA LEU A 46 -7.83 -1.76 4.56
C LEU A 46 -7.55 -2.09 6.04
N ARG A 47 -7.81 -1.13 6.95
CA ARG A 47 -7.67 -1.35 8.40
C ARG A 47 -8.48 -2.52 8.93
N TRP A 48 -9.64 -2.79 8.34
CA TRP A 48 -10.51 -3.87 8.77
C TRP A 48 -10.16 -5.19 8.09
N ALA A 49 -9.86 -5.16 6.79
CA ALA A 49 -9.51 -6.33 6.00
C ALA A 49 -8.19 -6.96 6.47
N HIS A 50 -7.20 -6.13 6.81
CA HIS A 50 -5.85 -6.56 7.21
C HIS A 50 -5.60 -6.36 8.71
N ALA A 51 -6.66 -6.30 9.52
CA ALA A 51 -6.53 -6.14 10.97
C ALA A 51 -5.74 -7.30 11.61
N GLY A 52 -4.71 -6.96 12.39
CA GLY A 52 -3.85 -7.97 13.02
C GLY A 52 -2.37 -7.75 12.75
N PRO A 53 -1.51 -8.73 13.05
CA PRO A 53 -0.07 -8.63 12.85
C PRO A 53 0.29 -8.29 11.41
N VAL A 54 1.28 -7.41 11.23
CA VAL A 54 1.75 -6.95 9.92
C VAL A 54 3.26 -6.85 9.90
N ALA A 55 3.87 -7.21 8.78
CA ALA A 55 5.30 -7.12 8.57
C ALA A 55 5.65 -6.39 7.26
N ALA A 56 6.80 -5.71 7.25
CA ALA A 56 7.35 -5.16 6.01
C ALA A 56 7.67 -6.28 5.01
N GLY A 57 7.39 -6.03 3.74
CA GLY A 57 7.49 -6.98 2.65
C GLY A 57 6.23 -7.82 2.41
N GLU A 58 5.24 -7.77 3.31
CA GLU A 58 3.96 -8.46 3.10
C GLU A 58 3.19 -7.86 1.94
N GLU A 59 2.56 -8.71 1.13
CA GLU A 59 1.79 -8.33 -0.05
C GLU A 59 0.30 -8.67 0.15
N TRP A 60 -0.57 -7.76 -0.28
CA TRP A 60 -2.03 -7.89 -0.21
C TRP A 60 -2.62 -7.72 -1.60
N GLU A 61 -3.39 -8.71 -2.04
CA GLU A 61 -4.19 -8.64 -3.27
C GLU A 61 -5.46 -7.83 -2.99
N GLU A 62 -5.59 -6.69 -3.67
CA GLU A 62 -6.64 -5.71 -3.44
C GLU A 62 -7.22 -5.23 -4.77
N PHE A 63 -8.36 -4.55 -4.71
CA PHE A 63 -8.95 -3.93 -5.90
C PHE A 63 -9.40 -2.51 -5.59
N VAL A 64 -9.21 -1.61 -6.55
CA VAL A 64 -9.67 -0.23 -6.47
C VAL A 64 -10.88 -0.05 -7.36
N ASN A 65 -11.99 0.38 -6.78
CA ASN A 65 -13.19 0.65 -7.55
C ASN A 65 -13.05 1.98 -8.33
N CYS A 66 -13.11 1.90 -9.66
CA CYS A 66 -12.98 3.04 -10.57
C CYS A 66 -14.26 3.86 -10.77
N GLY A 67 -15.31 3.60 -10.00
CA GLY A 67 -16.62 4.22 -10.16
C GLY A 67 -17.44 3.54 -11.26
N CYS A 68 -17.62 4.21 -12.40
CA CYS A 68 -18.45 3.69 -13.51
C CYS A 68 -17.72 2.68 -14.41
N ALA A 69 -16.42 2.50 -14.21
CA ALA A 69 -15.61 1.48 -14.87
C ALA A 69 -15.42 0.26 -13.98
N SER A 70 -14.94 -0.84 -14.57
CA SER A 70 -14.57 -2.05 -13.84
C SER A 70 -13.55 -1.74 -12.73
N PRO A 71 -13.62 -2.43 -11.58
CA PRO A 71 -12.57 -2.35 -10.57
C PRO A 71 -11.23 -2.76 -11.19
N GLU A 72 -10.16 -2.13 -10.72
CA GLU A 72 -8.78 -2.44 -11.14
C GLU A 72 -8.10 -3.22 -10.02
N ASP A 73 -7.59 -4.41 -10.35
CA ASP A 73 -6.84 -5.25 -9.43
C ASP A 73 -5.44 -4.66 -9.20
N VAL A 74 -5.00 -4.66 -7.96
CA VAL A 74 -3.72 -4.11 -7.51
C VAL A 74 -3.12 -5.01 -6.43
N VAL A 75 -1.80 -5.04 -6.36
CA VAL A 75 -1.08 -5.67 -5.24
C VAL A 75 -0.50 -4.55 -4.39
N LEU A 76 -0.95 -4.45 -3.14
CA LEU A 76 -0.33 -3.60 -2.14
C LEU A 76 0.85 -4.33 -1.51
N ARG A 77 1.98 -3.65 -1.29
CA ARG A 77 3.08 -4.17 -0.48
C ARG A 77 3.32 -3.26 0.71
N VAL A 78 3.44 -3.83 1.89
CA VAL A 78 3.88 -3.13 3.09
C VAL A 78 5.36 -2.79 2.95
N GLU A 79 5.69 -1.51 2.89
CA GLU A 79 7.08 -1.05 2.80
C GLU A 79 7.66 -0.75 4.18
N ALA A 80 6.85 -0.17 5.07
CA ALA A 80 7.29 0.18 6.42
C ALA A 80 6.14 0.06 7.44
N VAL A 81 6.50 -0.29 8.67
CA VAL A 81 5.59 -0.44 9.82
C VAL A 81 6.25 0.27 11.00
N GLU A 82 5.64 1.36 11.45
CA GLU A 82 6.20 2.27 12.45
C GLU A 82 5.34 2.30 13.71
N GLY A 83 5.98 2.35 14.89
CA GLY A 83 5.29 2.51 16.18
C GLY A 83 4.60 1.25 16.73
N GLY A 84 4.66 0.13 16.01
CA GLY A 84 4.03 -1.12 16.40
C GLY A 84 4.27 -2.23 15.37
N GLY A 85 3.47 -3.30 15.44
CA GLY A 85 3.60 -4.47 14.55
C GLY A 85 2.27 -5.07 14.13
N ALA A 86 1.18 -4.32 14.26
CA ALA A 86 -0.15 -4.74 13.85
C ALA A 86 -0.94 -3.59 13.21
N MET A 87 -1.78 -3.91 12.24
CA MET A 87 -2.78 -2.99 11.74
C MET A 87 -3.96 -2.92 12.72
N GLY A 88 -4.18 -1.72 13.27
CA GLY A 88 -5.25 -1.41 14.21
C GLY A 88 -6.25 -0.38 13.67
N ALA A 89 -7.29 -0.11 14.46
CA ALA A 89 -8.36 0.82 14.08
C ALA A 89 -7.88 2.28 13.91
N GLU A 90 -6.82 2.66 14.62
CA GLU A 90 -6.24 4.02 14.63
C GLU A 90 -5.02 4.15 13.72
N THR A 91 -4.52 3.04 13.17
CA THR A 91 -3.30 3.04 12.35
C THR A 91 -3.44 3.94 11.12
N HIS A 92 -2.48 4.85 10.97
CA HIS A 92 -2.39 5.70 9.79
C HIS A 92 -1.84 4.91 8.62
N ILE A 93 -2.65 4.72 7.57
CA ILE A 93 -2.19 4.09 6.33
C ILE A 93 -1.81 5.19 5.36
N GLU A 94 -0.56 5.16 4.91
CA GLU A 94 -0.04 6.00 3.84
C GLU A 94 0.21 5.16 2.60
N VAL A 95 -0.30 5.64 1.47
CA VAL A 95 -0.20 4.95 0.20
C VAL A 95 0.70 5.79 -0.70
N VAL A 96 1.75 5.17 -1.21
CA VAL A 96 2.72 5.81 -2.10
C VAL A 96 2.85 5.03 -3.41
N PRO A 97 3.16 5.69 -4.54
CA PRO A 97 3.56 4.97 -5.74
C PRO A 97 4.78 4.11 -5.46
N ARG A 98 4.80 2.86 -5.95
CA ARG A 98 5.98 1.99 -5.77
C ARG A 98 7.25 2.59 -6.39
N LYS A 99 7.11 3.40 -7.44
CA LYS A 99 8.22 4.18 -7.99
C LYS A 99 8.89 5.07 -6.94
N ALA A 100 8.13 5.75 -6.09
CA ALA A 100 8.70 6.60 -5.04
C ALA A 100 9.53 5.80 -4.03
N VAL A 101 9.21 4.52 -3.84
CA VAL A 101 9.92 3.60 -2.95
C VAL A 101 11.18 3.03 -3.59
N VAL A 102 11.10 2.64 -4.86
CA VAL A 102 12.24 2.06 -5.60
C VAL A 102 13.26 3.13 -6.00
N ASP A 103 12.80 4.35 -6.29
CA ASP A 103 13.67 5.48 -6.68
C ASP A 103 14.31 6.19 -5.45
N ASP A 104 14.06 5.70 -4.22
CA ASP A 104 14.53 6.30 -2.97
C ASP A 104 14.02 7.75 -2.74
N GLU A 105 12.81 8.08 -3.23
CA GLU A 105 12.10 9.32 -2.87
C GLU A 105 11.15 9.12 -1.66
N VAL A 106 11.48 8.20 -0.75
CA VAL A 106 10.78 8.08 0.54
C VAL A 106 11.62 8.76 1.62
N PRO A 107 11.25 9.96 2.09
CA PRO A 107 11.92 10.56 3.23
C PRO A 107 11.57 9.74 4.49
N GLY A 108 12.41 8.77 4.86
CA GLY A 108 12.19 7.99 6.07
C GLY A 108 13.08 6.79 6.34
N THR A 109 13.71 6.16 5.35
CA THR A 109 14.60 5.01 5.62
C THR A 109 16.04 5.49 5.67
N SER A 110 16.44 6.03 6.83
CA SER A 110 17.86 6.11 7.20
C SER A 110 18.14 5.06 8.25
N ALA A 111 19.18 4.26 7.95
CA ALA A 111 19.68 3.08 8.65
C ALA A 111 19.97 3.24 10.15
#